data_AF-A0A060BWS4-F1
#
_entry.id   AF-A0A060BWS4-F1
#
_cell.length_a   1.000
_cell.length_b   1.000
_cell.length_c   1.000
_cell.angle_alpha   90.00
_cell.angle_beta   90.00
_cell.angle_gamma   90.00
#
_symmetry.space_group_name_H-M   'P 1'
#
loop_
_entity.id
_entity.type
_entity.pdbx_description
1 polymer ?
#
loop_
_entity_poly.entity_id
_entity_poly.type
_entity_poly.pdbx_seq_one_letter_code
_entity_poly.pdbx_strand_id
1 'polypeptide(L)'
;NYFIETIYSHYSHTFEGTQLDVTRDIIAEKEPDYLDAFDRVMGSRSAHMFNMFVMSREKLGDYCSWLFPILEELEARLGHDGDDDFAARYPGRVSERLIDVWVGTHGYDYRELPVVSPEPVDWLAKGTG
;
A
#
# COMPACT_ATOMS: atom_id res chain seq x y z
N ASN A 1 -11.63 -2.10 25.60
CA ASN A 1 -11.84 -1.27 24.39
C ASN A 1 -11.46 -2.09 23.18
N TYR A 2 -12.46 -2.55 22.42
CA TYR A 2 -12.25 -3.33 21.19
C TYR A 2 -12.01 -2.32 20.06
N PHE A 3 -10.76 -2.13 19.66
CA PHE A 3 -10.44 -1.25 18.55
C PHE A 3 -10.69 -2.01 17.25
N ILE A 4 -11.59 -1.49 16.42
CA ILE A 4 -11.74 -1.95 15.04
C ILE A 4 -10.48 -1.48 14.32
N GLU A 5 -9.50 -2.37 14.18
CA GLU A 5 -8.28 -2.07 13.43
C GLU A 5 -8.61 -1.91 11.94
N THR A 6 -8.30 -0.75 11.39
CA THR A 6 -8.37 -0.43 9.96
C THR A 6 -6.98 -0.51 9.34
N ILE A 7 -6.90 -0.46 8.01
CA ILE A 7 -5.62 -0.39 7.28
C ILE A 7 -4.77 0.79 7.75
N TYR A 8 -5.40 1.96 7.94
CA TYR A 8 -4.72 3.13 8.48
C TYR A 8 -4.19 2.87 9.89
N SER A 9 -5.04 2.41 10.82
CA SER A 9 -4.60 2.24 12.21
C SER A 9 -3.50 1.17 12.33
N HIS A 10 -3.61 0.08 11.56
CA HIS A 10 -2.58 -0.97 11.51
C HIS A 10 -1.24 -0.40 11.00
N TYR A 11 -1.27 0.45 9.97
CA TYR A 11 -0.08 1.13 9.48
C TYR A 11 0.51 2.06 10.54
N SER A 12 -0.30 2.95 11.13
CA SER A 12 0.16 3.94 12.11
C SER A 12 0.64 3.32 13.43
N HIS A 13 0.26 2.08 13.74
CA HIS A 13 0.80 1.34 14.88
C HIS A 13 2.20 0.77 14.60
N THR A 14 2.52 0.54 13.32
CA THR A 14 3.77 -0.13 12.90
C THR A 14 4.78 0.86 12.33
N PHE A 15 4.30 1.94 11.72
CA PHE A 15 5.06 2.95 10.98
C PHE A 15 4.50 4.36 11.27
N GLU A 16 5.17 5.38 10.74
CA GLU A 16 4.74 6.77 10.87
C GLU A 16 3.46 7.03 10.07
N GLY A 17 2.34 7.23 10.77
CA GLY A 17 1.03 7.51 10.15
C GLY A 17 1.02 8.73 9.24
N THR A 18 1.90 9.70 9.52
CA THR A 18 2.13 10.90 8.70
C THR A 18 2.46 10.58 7.24
N GLN A 19 3.02 9.40 6.96
CA GLN A 19 3.28 8.94 5.60
C GLN A 19 1.97 8.76 4.82
N LEU A 20 0.92 8.23 5.45
CA LEU A 20 -0.40 8.09 4.83
C LEU A 20 -1.15 9.43 4.78
N ASP A 21 -1.01 10.28 5.80
CA ASP A 21 -1.61 11.61 5.82
C ASP A 21 -1.09 12.47 4.66
N VAL A 22 0.24 12.53 4.49
CA VAL A 22 0.86 13.28 3.38
C VAL A 22 0.51 12.66 2.03
N THR A 23 0.41 11.32 1.94
CA THR A 23 -0.05 10.66 0.71
C THR A 23 -1.47 11.08 0.36
N ARG A 24 -2.36 11.15 1.35
CA ARG A 24 -3.74 11.62 1.18
C ARG A 24 -3.79 13.05 0.65
N ASP A 25 -2.99 13.93 1.23
CA ASP A 25 -2.90 15.34 0.80
C ASP A 25 -2.40 15.45 -0.65
N ILE A 26 -1.37 14.70 -1.02
CA ILE A 26 -0.85 14.65 -2.40
C ILE A 26 -1.94 14.20 -3.38
N ILE A 27 -2.69 13.16 -3.03
CA ILE A 27 -3.81 12.67 -3.86
C ILE A 27 -4.88 13.74 -3.98
N ALA A 28 -5.27 14.39 -2.88
CA ALA A 28 -6.27 15.46 -2.90
C ALA A 28 -5.86 16.65 -3.79
N GLU A 29 -4.56 16.97 -3.84
CA GLU A 29 -4.02 18.07 -4.63
C GLU A 29 -3.84 17.73 -6.12
N LYS A 30 -3.33 16.53 -6.43
CA LYS A 30 -2.89 16.17 -7.79
C LYS A 30 -3.84 15.22 -8.51
N GLU A 31 -4.50 14.33 -7.78
CA GLU A 31 -5.30 13.21 -8.31
C GLU A 31 -6.63 13.08 -7.55
N PRO A 32 -7.45 14.15 -7.46
CA PRO A 32 -8.60 14.21 -6.55
C PRO A 32 -9.66 13.12 -6.80
N ASP A 33 -9.75 12.62 -8.04
CA ASP A 33 -10.65 11.52 -8.42
C ASP A 33 -10.36 10.21 -7.67
N TYR A 34 -9.17 10.07 -7.06
CA TYR A 34 -8.76 8.89 -6.28
C TYR A 34 -8.98 9.06 -4.77
N LEU A 35 -9.35 10.25 -4.29
CA LEU A 35 -9.42 10.54 -2.86
C LEU A 35 -10.48 9.69 -2.16
N ASP A 36 -11.66 9.53 -2.77
CA ASP A 36 -12.74 8.70 -2.21
C ASP A 36 -12.32 7.22 -2.09
N ALA A 37 -11.62 6.70 -3.10
CA ALA A 37 -11.09 5.34 -3.07
C ALA A 37 -9.99 5.19 -2.01
N PHE A 38 -9.12 6.19 -1.86
CA PHE A 38 -8.08 6.23 -0.84
C PHE A 38 -8.69 6.16 0.57
N ASP A 39 -9.64 7.04 0.88
CA ASP A 39 -10.28 7.09 2.20
C ASP A 39 -11.01 5.78 2.52
N ARG A 40 -11.66 5.19 1.50
CA ARG A 40 -12.30 3.88 1.64
C ARG A 40 -11.29 2.77 1.95
N VAL A 41 -10.15 2.72 1.26
CA VAL A 41 -9.11 1.70 1.51
C VAL A 41 -8.50 1.89 2.91
N MET A 42 -8.19 3.11 3.30
CA MET A 42 -7.62 3.42 4.62
C MET A 42 -8.58 3.10 5.77
N GLY A 43 -9.89 3.27 5.55
CA GLY A 43 -10.95 2.88 6.50
C GLY A 43 -11.34 1.39 6.46
N SER A 44 -10.84 0.62 5.49
CA SER A 44 -11.14 -0.81 5.35
C SER A 44 -10.45 -1.64 6.45
N ARG A 45 -10.94 -2.87 6.64
CA ARG A 45 -10.36 -3.89 7.53
C ARG A 45 -9.50 -4.92 6.78
N SER A 46 -9.46 -4.83 5.45
CA SER A 46 -8.71 -5.71 4.55
C SER A 46 -8.26 -4.96 3.30
N ALA A 47 -7.07 -5.28 2.81
CA ALA A 47 -6.49 -4.76 1.57
C ALA A 47 -5.43 -5.75 1.05
N HIS A 48 -5.06 -5.63 -0.22
CA HIS A 48 -3.95 -6.38 -0.82
C HIS A 48 -2.61 -5.80 -0.36
N MET A 49 -2.00 -6.41 0.65
CA MET A 49 -0.78 -5.90 1.30
C MET A 49 0.53 -6.24 0.55
N PHE A 50 0.50 -6.31 -0.78
CA PHE A 50 1.67 -6.66 -1.57
C PHE A 50 1.69 -5.93 -2.91
N ASN A 51 2.88 -5.59 -3.38
CA ASN A 51 3.13 -5.21 -4.77
C ASN A 51 3.20 -6.45 -5.69
N MET A 52 2.29 -7.41 -5.52
CA MET A 52 2.24 -8.67 -6.27
C MET A 52 0.95 -8.77 -7.08
N PHE A 53 1.07 -8.67 -8.40
CA PHE A 53 -0.07 -8.71 -9.31
C PHE A 53 0.34 -9.17 -10.70
N VAL A 54 -0.64 -9.60 -11.49
CA VAL A 54 -0.50 -9.85 -12.93
C VAL A 54 -1.60 -9.07 -13.64
N MET A 55 -1.20 -8.16 -14.53
CA MET A 55 -2.13 -7.33 -15.31
C MET A 55 -1.58 -7.11 -16.73
N SER A 56 -2.43 -6.60 -17.63
CA SER A 56 -1.99 -6.23 -18.98
C SER A 56 -0.91 -5.14 -18.94
N ARG A 57 -0.01 -5.12 -19.92
CA ARG A 57 1.03 -4.10 -20.06
C ARG A 57 0.49 -2.66 -20.01
N GLU A 58 -0.64 -2.40 -20.66
CA GLU A 58 -1.31 -1.09 -20.69
C GLU A 58 -1.67 -0.64 -19.27
N LYS A 59 -2.46 -1.45 -18.55
CA LYS A 59 -2.81 -1.23 -17.14
C LYS A 59 -1.61 -1.02 -16.24
N LEU A 60 -0.54 -1.79 -16.43
CA LEU A 60 0.68 -1.59 -15.64
C LEU A 60 1.32 -0.23 -15.92
N GLY A 61 1.38 0.18 -17.19
CA GLY A 61 1.86 1.50 -17.59
C GLY A 61 1.03 2.63 -16.98
N ASP A 62 -0.30 2.51 -17.03
CA ASP A 62 -1.22 3.49 -16.46
C ASP A 62 -1.08 3.57 -14.93
N TYR A 63 -1.03 2.40 -14.25
CA TYR A 63 -0.80 2.33 -12.81
C TYR A 63 0.52 2.98 -12.40
N CYS A 64 1.63 2.66 -13.09
CA CYS A 64 2.93 3.26 -12.78
C CYS A 64 2.96 4.77 -13.05
N SER A 65 2.29 5.23 -14.12
CA SER A 65 2.23 6.65 -14.47
C SER A 65 1.45 7.46 -13.42
N TRP A 66 0.48 6.85 -12.75
CA TRP A 66 -0.23 7.42 -11.61
C TRP A 66 0.55 7.30 -10.30
N LEU A 67 1.16 6.14 -10.03
CA LEU A 67 1.80 5.82 -8.76
C LEU A 67 3.09 6.62 -8.51
N PHE A 68 4.01 6.62 -9.48
CA PHE A 68 5.36 7.15 -9.24
C PHE A 68 5.38 8.66 -8.94
N PRO A 69 4.61 9.53 -9.63
CA PRO A 69 4.56 10.94 -9.26
C PRO A 69 4.08 11.21 -7.83
N ILE A 70 3.18 10.36 -7.30
CA ILE A 70 2.72 10.43 -5.91
C ILE A 70 3.86 10.06 -4.96
N LEU A 71 4.57 8.96 -5.24
CA LEU A 71 5.67 8.50 -4.40
C LEU A 71 6.85 9.48 -4.42
N GLU A 72 7.19 10.04 -5.58
CA GLU A 72 8.24 11.06 -5.72
C GLU A 72 7.92 12.33 -4.92
N GLU A 73 6.66 12.79 -4.97
CA GLU A 73 6.22 13.93 -4.18
C GLU A 73 6.22 13.61 -2.67
N LEU A 74 5.82 12.39 -2.30
CA LEU A 74 5.86 11.93 -0.91
C LEU A 74 7.30 11.95 -0.38
N GLU A 75 8.24 11.42 -1.18
CA GLU A 75 9.67 11.48 -0.90
C GLU A 75 10.19 12.91 -0.76
N ALA A 76 9.74 13.82 -1.63
CA ALA A 76 10.14 15.22 -1.55
C ALA A 76 9.61 15.92 -0.29
N ARG A 77 8.40 15.57 0.19
CA ARG A 77 7.77 16.20 1.37
C ARG A 77 8.31 15.66 2.69
N LEU A 78 8.56 14.36 2.78
CA LEU A 78 8.99 13.71 4.02
C LEU A 78 10.50 13.53 4.10
N GLY A 79 11.20 13.57 2.97
CA GLY A 79 12.63 13.34 2.89
C GLY A 79 13.01 11.89 3.12
N HIS A 80 14.31 11.70 3.33
CA HIS A 80 14.92 10.42 3.67
C HIS A 80 15.60 10.59 5.02
N ASP A 81 15.16 9.84 6.04
CA ASP A 81 15.89 9.78 7.31
C ASP A 81 17.13 8.92 7.09
N GLY A 82 18.24 9.58 6.78
CA GLY A 82 19.43 9.01 6.15
C GLY A 82 20.25 8.01 6.98
N ASP A 83 19.77 7.64 8.17
CA ASP A 83 20.48 6.75 9.09
C ASP A 83 19.79 5.38 9.28
N ASP A 84 18.59 5.15 8.72
CA ASP A 84 17.87 3.87 8.84
C ASP A 84 17.34 3.35 7.50
N ASP A 85 18.06 2.37 6.92
CA ASP A 85 17.69 1.63 5.71
C ASP A 85 16.28 0.99 5.80
N PHE A 86 15.78 0.71 7.00
CA PHE A 86 14.42 0.20 7.17
C PHE A 86 13.38 1.33 7.04
N ALA A 87 13.58 2.45 7.71
CA ALA A 87 12.72 3.63 7.61
C ALA A 87 12.65 4.15 6.17
N ALA A 88 13.78 4.18 5.46
CA ALA A 88 13.94 4.54 4.05
C ALA A 88 12.95 3.86 3.07
N ARG A 89 12.43 2.68 3.40
CA ARG A 89 11.56 1.88 2.51
C ARG A 89 10.08 2.27 2.56
N TYR A 90 9.73 3.39 3.20
CA TYR A 90 8.33 3.80 3.35
C TYR A 90 7.59 4.02 2.01
N PRO A 91 8.20 4.52 0.92
CA PRO A 91 7.46 4.71 -0.33
C PRO A 91 6.93 3.38 -0.87
N GLY A 92 7.73 2.31 -0.77
CA GLY A 92 7.30 0.95 -1.13
C GLY A 92 6.21 0.39 -0.21
N ARG A 93 6.22 0.72 1.08
CA ARG A 93 5.15 0.32 2.02
C ARG A 93 3.85 1.07 1.75
N VAL A 94 3.93 2.34 1.38
CA VAL A 94 2.77 3.12 0.98
C VAL A 94 2.19 2.56 -0.34
N SER A 95 3.05 2.23 -1.31
CA SER A 95 2.63 1.72 -2.63
C SER A 95 1.78 0.44 -2.54
N GLU A 96 2.07 -0.43 -1.56
CA GLU A 96 1.30 -1.67 -1.32
C GLU A 96 -0.20 -1.39 -1.14
N ARG A 97 -0.58 -0.25 -0.56
CA ARG A 97 -2.00 0.10 -0.36
C ARG A 97 -2.59 0.82 -1.57
N LEU A 98 -1.75 1.52 -2.34
CA LEU A 98 -2.18 2.36 -3.45
C LEU A 98 -2.67 1.55 -4.66
N ILE A 99 -2.32 0.26 -4.77
CA ILE A 99 -2.89 -0.59 -5.82
C ILE A 99 -4.41 -0.74 -5.67
N ASP A 100 -4.91 -0.95 -4.45
CA ASP A 100 -6.35 -1.09 -4.19
C ASP A 100 -7.09 0.21 -4.46
N VAL A 101 -6.45 1.35 -4.20
CA VAL A 101 -6.96 2.68 -4.53
C VAL A 101 -7.12 2.80 -6.05
N TRP A 102 -6.06 2.47 -6.81
CA TRP A 102 -6.08 2.55 -8.27
C TRP A 102 -7.12 1.61 -8.89
N VAL A 103 -7.15 0.34 -8.47
CA VAL A 103 -8.13 -0.66 -8.93
C VAL A 103 -9.55 -0.22 -8.59
N GLY A 104 -9.76 0.29 -7.38
CA GLY A 104 -11.05 0.75 -6.87
C GLY A 104 -11.61 1.95 -7.66
N THR A 105 -10.77 2.93 -7.99
CA THR A 105 -11.16 4.10 -8.79
C THR A 105 -11.59 3.70 -10.21
N HIS A 106 -10.88 2.77 -10.83
CA HIS A 106 -11.18 2.33 -12.20
C HIS A 106 -12.33 1.31 -12.29
N GLY A 107 -12.72 0.70 -11.17
CA GLY A 107 -13.75 -0.34 -11.14
C GLY A 107 -13.33 -1.61 -11.89
N TYR A 108 -12.05 -1.95 -11.90
CA TYR A 108 -11.57 -3.16 -12.57
C TYR A 108 -11.92 -4.42 -11.79
N ASP A 109 -12.36 -5.45 -12.51
CA ASP A 109 -12.49 -6.79 -11.96
C ASP A 109 -11.10 -7.42 -11.72
N TYR A 110 -10.96 -8.11 -10.60
CA TYR A 110 -9.76 -8.87 -10.27
C TYR A 110 -10.10 -10.22 -9.64
N ARG A 111 -9.11 -11.11 -9.58
CA ARG A 111 -9.21 -12.38 -8.86
C ARG A 111 -8.00 -12.55 -7.97
N GLU A 112 -8.25 -12.90 -6.71
CA GLU A 112 -7.21 -13.26 -5.75
C GLU A 112 -6.71 -14.69 -6.03
N LEU A 113 -5.39 -14.87 -5.97
CA LEU A 113 -4.73 -16.17 -6.11
C LEU A 113 -3.94 -16.48 -4.83
N PRO A 114 -3.81 -17.76 -4.44
CA PRO A 114 -3.05 -18.12 -3.27
C PRO A 114 -1.58 -17.76 -3.45
N VAL A 115 -1.00 -17.12 -2.42
CA VAL A 115 0.45 -16.87 -2.35
C VAL A 115 1.15 -18.18 -1.95
N VAL A 116 2.16 -18.59 -2.72
CA VAL A 116 2.95 -19.79 -2.44
C VAL A 116 4.37 -19.38 -2.12
N SER A 117 4.87 -19.77 -0.94
CA SER A 117 6.29 -19.62 -0.61
C SER A 117 7.09 -20.80 -1.20
N PRO A 118 8.16 -20.55 -1.96
CA PRO A 118 9.02 -21.61 -2.50
C PRO A 118 10.01 -22.17 -1.46
N GLU A 119 10.10 -21.57 -0.27
CA GLU A 119 11.03 -22.01 0.78
C GLU A 119 10.56 -23.33 1.42
N PRO A 120 11.49 -24.25 1.77
CA PRO A 120 11.14 -25.44 2.53
C PRO A 120 10.54 -25.04 3.87
N VAL A 121 9.26 -25.34 4.07
CA VAL A 121 8.61 -25.15 5.37
C VAL A 121 9.06 -26.27 6.30
N ASP A 122 9.79 -25.93 7.36
CA ASP A 122 10.03 -26.87 8.46
C ASP A 122 8.73 -27.06 9.25
N TRP A 123 7.97 -28.09 8.86
CA TRP A 123 6.70 -28.44 9.49
C TRP A 123 6.86 -28.93 10.94
N LEU A 124 8.04 -29.43 11.32
CA LEU A 124 8.32 -29.87 12.69
C LEU A 124 8.43 -28.66 13.62
N ALA A 125 9.14 -27.60 13.21
CA ALA A 125 9.26 -26.38 13.99
C ALA A 125 7.93 -25.61 14.13
N LYS A 126 7.03 -25.69 13.13
CA LYS A 126 5.69 -25.06 13.16
C LYS A 126 4.64 -25.84 13.98
N GLY A 127 4.84 -27.14 14.22
CA GLY A 127 3.86 -27.99 14.91
C GLY A 127 4.04 -28.09 16.43
N THR A 128 5.12 -27.56 16.98
CA THR A 128 5.45 -27.60 18.42
C THR A 128 5.31 -26.26 19.14
N GLY A 129 4.63 -25.29 18.51
CA GLY A 129 4.33 -23.96 19.08
C GLY A 129 2.92 -23.88 19.65
#